data_AF-A0A7Y3L471-F1
#
_entry.id   AF-A0A7Y3L471-F1
#
_cell.length_a   1.000
_cell.length_b   1.000
_cell.length_c   1.000
_cell.angle_alpha   90.00
_cell.angle_beta   90.00
_cell.angle_gamma   90.00
#
_symmetry.space_group_name_H-M   'P 1'
#
loop_
_entity.id
_entity.type
_entity.pdbx_description
1 polymer ?
#
loop_
_entity_poly.entity_id
_entity_poly.type
_entity_poly.pdbx_seq_one_letter_code
_entity_poly.pdbx_strand_id
1 'polypeptide(L)'
;MIQTTKMDKIWIATATLLRATPTPASPATLVDGSQIAAQVRLMWGHGVTPIMYERHLVSGIDRDVNPKNPAVGGSRNRYLFRTVNGTAHSGAGKFRLYKKADAPFDAKDKTGPHHPDLSEFDETDHLYCPLVVWYLKSYF
;
A
#
# COMPACT_ATOMS: atom_id res chain seq x y z
N MET A 1 24.15 -1.84 0.25
CA MET A 1 22.88 -1.23 -0.21
C MET A 1 21.77 -2.23 0.02
N ILE A 2 20.93 -2.00 1.03
CA ILE A 2 19.70 -2.79 1.19
C ILE A 2 18.75 -2.29 0.12
N GLN A 3 18.29 -3.21 -0.72
CA GLN A 3 17.53 -2.89 -1.92
C GLN A 3 16.05 -2.75 -1.55
N THR A 4 15.49 -1.55 -1.72
CA THR A 4 14.05 -1.28 -1.55
C THR A 4 13.23 -2.38 -2.21
N THR A 5 12.41 -3.08 -1.43
CA THR A 5 11.67 -4.23 -1.94
C THR A 5 10.62 -3.76 -2.95
N LYS A 6 10.09 -4.71 -3.74
CA LYS A 6 9.00 -4.41 -4.68
C LYS A 6 7.77 -3.86 -3.96
N MET A 7 7.49 -4.35 -2.75
CA MET A 7 6.36 -3.91 -1.96
C MET A 7 6.51 -2.49 -1.47
N ASP A 8 7.72 -2.11 -1.09
CA ASP A 8 7.98 -0.76 -0.62
C ASP A 8 7.85 0.23 -1.75
N LYS A 9 8.39 -0.09 -2.94
CA LYS A 9 8.22 0.73 -4.14
C LYS A 9 6.73 0.99 -4.45
N ILE A 10 5.91 -0.05 -4.35
CA ILE A 10 4.46 0.06 -4.57
C ILE A 10 3.79 0.95 -3.50
N TRP A 11 4.15 0.77 -2.22
CA TRP A 11 3.65 1.61 -1.14
C TRP A 11 4.04 3.08 -1.33
N ILE A 12 5.31 3.35 -1.64
CA ILE A 12 5.87 4.69 -1.85
C ILE A 12 5.18 5.39 -3.02
N ALA A 13 5.05 4.68 -4.14
CA ALA A 13 4.36 5.20 -5.31
C ALA A 13 2.91 5.57 -4.97
N THR A 14 2.22 4.71 -4.21
CA THR A 14 0.83 4.97 -3.81
C THR A 14 0.74 6.17 -2.85
N ALA A 15 1.60 6.24 -1.84
CA ALA A 15 1.65 7.35 -0.89
C ALA A 15 1.97 8.68 -1.58
N THR A 16 2.89 8.68 -2.56
CA THR A 16 3.23 9.84 -3.37
C THR A 16 2.01 10.36 -4.14
N LEU A 17 1.29 9.46 -4.82
CA LEU A 17 0.10 9.80 -5.59
C LEU A 17 -1.02 10.35 -4.71
N LEU A 18 -1.25 9.74 -3.54
CA LEU A 18 -2.28 10.19 -2.60
C LEU A 18 -1.92 11.55 -1.98
N ARG A 19 -0.67 11.75 -1.56
CA ARG A 19 -0.21 13.02 -0.98
C ARG A 19 -0.29 14.18 -1.97
N ALA A 20 -0.14 13.91 -3.26
CA ALA A 20 -0.22 14.92 -4.31
C ALA A 20 -1.66 15.39 -4.61
N THR A 21 -2.69 14.71 -4.09
CA THR A 21 -4.08 15.14 -4.32
C THR A 21 -4.43 16.40 -3.49
N PRO A 22 -5.03 17.44 -4.11
CA PRO A 22 -5.23 18.76 -3.49
C PRO A 22 -6.36 18.83 -2.45
N THR A 23 -7.06 17.73 -2.21
CA THR A 23 -8.10 17.60 -1.16
C THR A 23 -7.55 16.68 -0.08
N PRO A 24 -7.79 16.94 1.24
CA PRO A 24 -7.33 16.03 2.29
C PRO A 24 -7.76 14.62 1.92
N ALA A 25 -6.84 13.66 2.01
CA ALA A 25 -7.02 12.29 1.55
C ALA A 25 -8.31 11.70 2.14
N SER A 26 -9.40 11.88 1.41
CA SER A 26 -10.71 11.34 1.75
C SER A 26 -10.55 9.82 1.72
N PRO A 27 -11.29 9.06 2.54
CA PRO A 27 -11.37 7.63 2.36
C PRO A 27 -11.63 7.24 0.90
N ALA A 28 -12.36 8.08 0.14
CA ALA A 28 -12.68 7.89 -1.27
C ALA A 28 -11.52 8.17 -2.26
N THR A 29 -10.39 8.72 -1.82
CA THR A 29 -9.24 8.93 -2.70
C THR A 29 -8.55 7.60 -2.95
N LEU A 30 -8.72 7.09 -4.18
CA LEU A 30 -8.19 5.81 -4.61
C LEU A 30 -7.23 5.97 -5.77
N VAL A 31 -6.24 5.10 -5.82
CA VAL A 31 -5.22 5.05 -6.86
C VAL A 31 -5.42 3.81 -7.71
N ASP A 32 -5.38 3.97 -9.02
CA ASP A 32 -5.44 2.86 -9.97
C ASP A 32 -4.10 2.12 -10.04
N GLY A 33 -4.12 0.81 -10.33
CA GLY A 33 -2.90 0.01 -10.50
C GLY A 33 -2.00 0.54 -11.62
N SER A 34 -2.59 1.06 -12.69
CA SER A 34 -1.84 1.70 -13.79
C SER A 34 -1.10 2.97 -13.34
N GLN A 35 -1.71 3.77 -12.46
CA GLN A 35 -1.08 4.98 -11.90
C GLN A 35 0.10 4.59 -11.00
N ILE A 36 -0.07 3.56 -10.16
CA ILE A 36 1.01 3.02 -9.33
C ILE A 36 2.17 2.54 -10.21
N ALA A 37 1.87 1.76 -11.26
CA ALA A 37 2.90 1.22 -12.15
C ALA A 37 3.66 2.34 -12.89
N ALA A 38 2.95 3.37 -13.35
CA ALA A 38 3.56 4.56 -13.96
C ALA A 38 4.47 5.31 -12.98
N GLN A 39 4.01 5.52 -11.74
CA GLN A 39 4.77 6.20 -10.70
C GLN A 39 6.02 5.40 -10.28
N VAL A 40 5.93 4.07 -10.17
CA VAL A 40 7.09 3.23 -9.91
C VAL A 40 8.12 3.33 -11.04
N ARG A 41 7.66 3.29 -12.30
CA ARG A 41 8.55 3.47 -13.46
C ARG A 41 9.21 4.86 -13.45
N LEU A 42 8.48 5.91 -13.07
CA LEU A 42 9.02 7.27 -12.96
C LEU A 42 10.14 7.35 -11.91
N MET A 43 9.95 6.73 -10.73
CA MET A 43 10.88 6.84 -9.61
C MET A 43 12.11 5.93 -9.73
N TRP A 44 11.99 4.76 -10.35
CA TRP A 44 13.07 3.76 -10.38
C TRP A 44 13.48 3.30 -11.80
N GLY A 45 12.87 3.79 -12.87
CA GLY A 45 13.23 3.45 -14.26
C GLY A 45 12.72 2.08 -14.76
N HIS A 46 12.47 1.11 -13.87
CA HIS A 46 11.81 -0.17 -14.19
C HIS A 46 10.35 -0.18 -13.70
N GLY A 47 9.47 -0.75 -14.52
CA GLY A 47 8.07 -0.94 -14.17
C GLY A 47 7.86 -2.15 -13.25
N VAL A 48 6.82 -2.10 -12.42
CA VAL A 48 6.23 -3.29 -11.79
C VAL A 48 5.19 -3.90 -12.73
N THR A 49 5.20 -5.22 -12.91
CA THR A 49 4.20 -5.91 -13.74
C THR A 49 2.86 -5.99 -13.02
N PRO A 50 1.72 -6.13 -13.74
CA PRO A 50 0.41 -6.31 -13.12
C PRO A 50 0.35 -7.36 -12.02
N ILE A 51 0.96 -8.52 -12.28
CA ILE A 51 1.08 -9.62 -11.33
C ILE A 51 1.75 -9.21 -10.01
N MET A 52 2.68 -8.25 -10.01
CA MET A 52 3.41 -7.82 -8.82
C MET A 52 2.48 -7.08 -7.85
N TYR A 53 1.58 -6.23 -8.32
CA TYR A 53 0.61 -5.63 -7.43
C TYR A 53 -0.62 -6.54 -7.23
N GLU A 54 -1.03 -7.34 -8.20
CA GLU A 54 -2.15 -8.28 -7.99
C GLU A 54 -1.85 -9.35 -6.93
N ARG A 55 -0.61 -9.89 -6.89
CA ARG A 55 -0.26 -10.93 -5.92
C ARG A 55 0.15 -10.41 -4.55
N HIS A 56 0.61 -9.17 -4.45
CA HIS A 56 1.07 -8.60 -3.20
C HIS A 56 0.06 -7.67 -2.51
N LEU A 57 -1.01 -7.27 -3.21
CA LEU A 57 -2.02 -6.35 -2.69
C LEU A 57 -3.29 -7.10 -2.35
N VAL A 58 -3.79 -6.85 -1.14
CA VAL A 58 -4.93 -7.58 -0.59
C VAL A 58 -6.23 -6.84 -0.88
N SER A 59 -7.25 -7.55 -1.36
CA SER A 59 -8.62 -7.07 -1.18
C SER A 59 -9.12 -7.50 0.19
N GLY A 60 -9.89 -6.66 0.88
CA GLY A 60 -10.45 -7.06 2.17
C GLY A 60 -11.36 -8.30 2.06
N ILE A 61 -11.95 -8.56 0.88
CA ILE A 61 -12.70 -9.80 0.58
C ILE A 61 -11.79 -11.03 0.72
N ASP A 62 -10.57 -10.98 0.20
CA ASP A 62 -9.63 -12.10 0.31
C ASP A 62 -9.20 -12.32 1.77
N ARG A 63 -9.12 -11.24 2.59
CA ARG A 63 -8.89 -11.36 4.04
C ARG A 63 -10.09 -11.95 4.76
N ASP A 64 -11.30 -11.54 4.41
CA ASP A 64 -12.51 -12.04 5.05
C ASP A 64 -12.64 -13.56 4.83
N VAL A 65 -12.18 -14.08 3.69
CA VAL A 65 -12.15 -15.52 3.38
C VAL A 65 -11.03 -16.27 4.13
N ASN A 66 -9.81 -15.75 4.14
CA ASN A 66 -8.71 -16.34 4.91
C ASN A 66 -7.84 -15.23 5.54
N PRO A 67 -8.12 -14.83 6.79
CA PRO A 67 -7.45 -13.69 7.42
C PRO A 67 -5.93 -13.88 7.60
N LYS A 68 -5.48 -15.13 7.69
CA LYS A 68 -4.08 -15.51 7.92
C LYS A 68 -3.30 -15.65 6.63
N ASN A 69 -3.86 -16.37 5.65
CA ASN A 69 -3.23 -16.66 4.35
C ASN A 69 -4.23 -16.45 3.20
N PRO A 70 -4.56 -15.19 2.85
CA PRO A 70 -5.47 -14.92 1.75
C PRO A 70 -4.90 -15.48 0.44
N ALA A 71 -5.77 -16.07 -0.40
CA ALA A 71 -5.39 -16.72 -1.65
C ALA A 71 -4.68 -15.77 -2.63
N VAL A 72 -4.98 -14.47 -2.51
CA VAL A 72 -4.36 -13.36 -3.23
C VAL A 72 -3.93 -12.30 -2.21
N GLY A 73 -2.73 -11.74 -2.35
CA GLY A 73 -2.24 -10.73 -1.42
C GLY A 73 -1.69 -11.27 -0.09
N GLY A 74 -1.30 -12.55 0.01
CA GLY A 74 -0.74 -13.21 1.21
C GLY A 74 0.56 -12.64 1.82
N SER A 75 0.85 -11.35 1.61
CA SER A 75 1.92 -10.63 2.29
C SER A 75 1.58 -10.44 3.77
N ARG A 76 2.58 -10.68 4.63
CA ARG A 76 2.57 -10.24 6.04
C ARG A 76 2.45 -8.72 6.15
N ASN A 77 2.90 -7.98 5.14
CA ASN A 77 2.93 -6.52 5.14
C ASN A 77 1.55 -5.95 4.78
N ARG A 78 1.08 -5.03 5.61
CA ARG A 78 -0.23 -4.38 5.59
C ARG A 78 -0.17 -3.06 4.83
N TYR A 79 0.26 -3.07 3.59
CA TYR A 79 0.56 -1.80 2.90
C TYR A 79 -0.67 -1.14 2.29
N LEU A 80 -1.54 -1.93 1.68
CA LEU A 80 -2.56 -1.44 0.76
C LEU A 80 -3.82 -2.31 0.84
N PHE A 81 -4.96 -1.70 0.52
CA PHE A 81 -6.26 -2.37 0.34
C PHE A 81 -6.90 -2.01 -0.98
N ARG A 82 -7.57 -2.99 -1.60
CA ARG A 82 -8.52 -2.74 -2.69
C ARG A 82 -9.92 -2.43 -2.17
N THR A 83 -10.48 -1.33 -2.66
CA THR A 83 -11.84 -0.87 -2.35
C THR A 83 -12.49 -0.23 -3.58
N VAL A 84 -13.81 -0.20 -3.66
CA VAL A 84 -14.51 0.52 -4.75
C VAL A 84 -14.67 2.01 -4.48
N ASN A 85 -14.76 2.40 -3.21
CA ASN A 85 -15.11 3.76 -2.78
C ASN A 85 -14.35 4.20 -1.51
N GLY A 86 -13.27 3.51 -1.14
CA GLY A 86 -12.54 3.75 0.10
C GLY A 86 -12.96 2.94 1.29
N THR A 87 -14.18 2.41 1.26
CA THR A 87 -14.80 1.72 2.40
C THR A 87 -15.12 0.27 2.07
N ALA A 88 -15.85 0.02 0.98
CA ALA A 88 -16.27 -1.32 0.60
C ALA A 88 -15.14 -2.10 -0.08
N HIS A 89 -14.82 -3.27 0.46
CA HIS A 89 -13.83 -4.19 -0.08
C HIS A 89 -14.24 -4.68 -1.46
N SER A 90 -13.26 -4.83 -2.37
CA SER A 90 -13.52 -5.38 -3.70
C SER A 90 -12.28 -5.98 -4.33
N GLY A 91 -12.40 -7.17 -4.91
CA GLY A 91 -11.35 -7.77 -5.72
C GLY A 91 -11.05 -6.98 -7.01
N ALA A 92 -12.01 -6.20 -7.51
CA ALA A 92 -11.88 -5.37 -8.71
C ALA A 92 -11.76 -3.87 -8.41
N GLY A 93 -11.63 -3.50 -7.14
CA GLY A 93 -11.54 -2.11 -6.71
C GLY A 93 -10.18 -1.46 -7.00
N LYS A 94 -10.10 -0.15 -6.70
CA LYS A 94 -8.87 0.63 -6.72
C LYS A 94 -8.18 0.60 -5.35
N PHE A 95 -6.95 1.11 -5.28
CA PHE A 95 -6.09 0.97 -4.12
C PHE A 95 -6.11 2.18 -3.21
N ARG A 96 -6.03 1.94 -1.90
CA ARG A 96 -5.66 2.93 -0.89
C ARG A 96 -4.66 2.33 0.09
N LEU A 97 -3.96 3.18 0.83
CA LEU A 97 -3.12 2.72 1.94
C LEU A 97 -3.97 2.06 3.04
N TYR A 98 -3.35 1.14 3.76
CA TYR A 98 -3.90 0.55 4.98
C TYR A 98 -4.07 1.60 6.07
N LYS A 99 -5.20 1.59 6.78
CA LYS A 99 -5.49 2.50 7.91
C LYS A 99 -5.78 1.75 9.20
N LYS A 100 -5.68 2.43 10.34
CA LYS A 100 -5.96 1.85 11.67
C LYS A 100 -7.31 1.14 11.76
N ALA A 101 -8.35 1.71 11.13
CA ALA A 101 -9.69 1.14 11.11
C ALA A 101 -9.81 -0.20 10.35
N ASP A 102 -8.78 -0.61 9.60
CA ASP A 102 -8.78 -1.89 8.90
C ASP A 102 -8.28 -3.06 9.76
N ALA A 103 -7.79 -2.78 10.98
CA ALA A 103 -7.29 -3.81 11.90
C ALA A 103 -8.26 -4.97 12.20
N PRO A 104 -9.59 -4.78 12.25
CA PRO A 104 -10.52 -5.89 12.44
C PRO A 104 -10.51 -6.95 11.34
N PHE A 105 -10.00 -6.62 10.14
CA PHE A 105 -9.91 -7.55 9.01
C PHE A 105 -8.61 -8.38 9.00
N ASP A 106 -7.75 -8.21 10.00
CA ASP A 106 -6.55 -9.01 10.16
C ASP A 106 -6.76 -10.17 11.14
N ALA A 107 -6.08 -11.29 10.88
CA ALA A 107 -5.97 -12.36 11.87
C ALA A 107 -5.31 -11.83 13.15
N LYS A 108 -5.79 -12.28 14.32
CA LYS A 108 -5.27 -11.87 15.63
C LYS A 108 -3.77 -12.11 15.81
N ASP A 109 -3.19 -13.07 15.09
CA ASP A 109 -1.78 -13.45 15.13
C ASP A 109 -0.94 -12.83 13.99
N LYS A 110 -1.51 -11.91 13.19
CA LYS A 110 -0.82 -11.37 12.01
C LYS A 110 0.25 -10.35 12.40
N THR A 111 1.50 -10.71 12.17
CA THR A 111 2.67 -9.88 12.38
C THR A 111 3.17 -9.29 11.05
N GLY A 112 3.61 -8.02 11.05
CA GLY A 112 4.03 -7.32 9.83
C GLY A 112 3.85 -5.80 9.87
N PRO A 113 4.63 -5.03 9.12
CA PRO A 113 4.51 -3.58 9.11
C PRO A 113 3.37 -3.11 8.19
N HIS A 114 2.90 -1.87 8.37
CA HIS A 114 1.87 -1.22 7.53
C HIS A 114 2.42 -0.10 6.64
N HIS A 115 3.70 0.22 6.81
CA HIS A 115 4.54 1.01 5.93
C HIS A 115 5.94 0.36 5.87
N PRO A 116 6.78 0.66 4.88
CA PRO A 116 8.16 0.16 4.88
C PRO A 116 9.00 0.68 6.06
N ASP A 117 10.01 -0.07 6.46
CA ASP A 117 10.89 0.26 7.59
C ASP A 117 11.80 1.42 7.21
N LEU A 118 11.86 2.47 8.04
CA LEU A 118 12.69 3.65 7.80
C LEU A 118 14.19 3.32 7.77
N SER A 119 14.61 2.30 8.51
CA SER A 119 16.02 1.88 8.61
C SER A 119 16.52 1.14 7.35
N GLU A 120 15.62 0.72 6.46
CA GLU A 120 15.97 0.04 5.20
C GLU A 120 16.29 1.02 4.06
N PHE A 121 16.11 2.33 4.29
CA PHE A 121 16.38 3.38 3.31
C PHE A 121 17.63 4.15 3.69
N ASP A 122 18.41 4.49 2.67
CA ASP A 122 19.56 5.38 2.83
C ASP A 122 19.05 6.75 3.36
N GLU A 123 19.76 7.35 4.32
CA GLU A 123 19.40 8.65 4.90
C GLU A 123 19.31 9.76 3.84
N THR A 124 19.93 9.54 2.68
CA THR A 124 19.86 10.41 1.50
C THR A 124 18.54 10.30 0.71
N ASP A 125 17.68 9.32 1.00
CA ASP A 125 16.37 9.13 0.36
C ASP A 125 15.30 10.04 1.01
N HIS A 126 15.52 11.35 0.89
CA HIS A 126 14.72 12.42 1.51
C HIS A 126 13.24 12.41 1.10
N LEU A 127 12.85 11.65 0.08
CA LEU A 127 11.46 11.50 -0.37
C LEU A 127 10.66 10.54 0.52
N TYR A 128 11.32 9.56 1.14
CA TYR A 128 10.64 8.45 1.79
C TYR A 128 10.15 8.75 3.21
N CYS A 129 11.04 9.22 4.08
CA CYS A 129 10.71 9.56 5.47
C CYS A 129 9.49 10.51 5.60
N PRO A 130 9.38 11.60 4.81
CA PRO A 130 8.22 12.48 4.87
C PRO A 130 6.89 11.81 4.50
N LEU A 131 6.91 10.80 3.62
CA LEU A 131 5.70 10.05 3.26
C LEU A 131 5.23 9.17 4.40
N VAL A 132 6.14 8.50 5.11
CA VAL A 132 5.81 7.71 6.30
C VAL A 132 5.25 8.59 7.41
N VAL A 133 5.88 9.74 7.67
CA VAL A 133 5.38 10.70 8.67
C VAL A 133 3.99 11.22 8.30
N TRP A 134 3.78 11.60 7.04
CA TRP A 134 2.46 12.02 6.55
C TRP A 134 1.42 10.90 6.73
N TYR A 135 1.78 9.67 6.36
CA TYR A 135 0.90 8.52 6.46
C TYR A 135 0.50 8.22 7.92
N LEU A 136 1.46 8.18 8.85
CA LEU A 136 1.16 7.96 10.25
C LEU A 136 0.21 9.02 10.80
N LYS A 137 0.44 10.30 10.49
CA LYS A 137 -0.47 11.39 10.91
C LYS A 137 -1.86 11.33 10.29
N SER A 138 -1.99 10.79 9.08
CA SER A 138 -3.26 10.83 8.34
C SER A 138 -4.13 9.58 8.57
N TYR A 139 -3.51 8.45 8.94
CA TYR A 139 -4.19 7.15 8.95
C TYR A 139 -4.13 6.40 10.31
N PHE A 140 -3.37 6.89 11.31
CA PHE A 140 -3.12 6.21 12.60
C PHE A 140 -3.26 7.11 13.83
#